data_AF-A0A553L8W5-F1
#
_entry.id   AF-A0A553L8W5-F1
#
_cell.length_a   1.000
_cell.length_b   1.000
_cell.length_c   1.000
_cell.angle_alpha   90.00
_cell.angle_beta   90.00
_cell.angle_gamma   90.00
#
_symmetry.space_group_name_H-M   'P 1'
#
loop_
_entity.id
_entity.type
_entity.pdbx_description
1 polymer ?
#
loop_
_entity_poly.entity_id
_entity_poly.type
_entity_poly.pdbx_seq_one_letter_code
_entity_poly.pdbx_strand_id
1 'polypeptide(L)'
;MLKLIVLILLIVLGVLIHYSSIQPANEVAVSNNTQISIEVVADSHLQKQTIRFKCDGRQHCSQMRTFEEADFFLKNCPDTKMDGDRDGIPCERQFNRF
;
A
#
# COMPACT_ATOMS: atom_id res chain seq x y z
N MET A 1 -9.59 -46.87 13.32
CA MET A 1 -10.56 -45.78 13.48
C MET A 1 -10.12 -44.74 14.53
N LEU A 2 -9.83 -45.12 15.79
CA LEU A 2 -9.44 -44.16 16.84
C LEU A 2 -8.16 -43.34 16.55
N LYS A 3 -7.14 -43.97 15.96
CA LYS A 3 -5.88 -43.30 15.57
C LYS A 3 -6.09 -42.17 14.55
N LEU A 4 -7.09 -42.31 13.66
CA LEU A 4 -7.43 -41.30 12.66
C LEU A 4 -8.14 -40.10 13.31
N ILE A 5 -9.02 -40.36 14.29
CA ILE A 5 -9.74 -39.31 15.03
C ILE A 5 -8.75 -38.46 15.84
N VAL A 6 -7.76 -39.09 16.50
CA VAL A 6 -6.71 -38.37 17.25
C VAL A 6 -5.88 -37.48 16.33
N LEU A 7 -5.54 -37.95 15.12
CA LEU A 7 -4.77 -37.18 14.15
C LEU A 7 -5.53 -35.94 13.67
N ILE A 8 -6.83 -36.07 13.37
CA ILE A 8 -7.68 -34.94 12.96
C ILE A 8 -7.81 -33.91 14.09
N LEU A 9 -7.98 -34.35 15.34
CA LEU A 9 -8.10 -33.48 16.50
C LEU A 9 -6.84 -32.63 16.73
N LEU A 10 -5.64 -33.22 16.57
CA LEU A 10 -4.37 -32.51 16.70
C LEU A 10 -4.18 -31.46 15.60
N ILE A 11 -4.58 -31.76 14.37
CA ILE A 11 -4.49 -30.82 13.24
C ILE A 11 -5.42 -29.64 13.50
N VAL A 12 -6.67 -29.89 13.90
CA VAL A 12 -7.65 -28.81 14.18
C VAL A 12 -7.20 -27.93 15.36
N LEU A 13 -6.68 -28.53 16.44
CA LEU A 13 -6.12 -27.79 17.57
C LEU A 13 -4.93 -26.92 17.17
N GLY A 14 -4.00 -27.47 16.38
CA GLY A 14 -2.84 -26.72 15.89
C GLY A 14 -3.25 -25.53 15.03
N VAL A 15 -4.24 -25.72 14.15
CA VAL A 15 -4.77 -24.67 13.28
C VAL A 15 -5.48 -23.56 14.09
N LEU A 16 -6.28 -23.92 15.10
CA LEU A 16 -6.94 -22.94 15.98
C LEU A 16 -5.94 -22.09 16.77
N ILE A 17 -4.89 -22.71 17.31
CA ILE A 17 -3.84 -22.00 18.03
C ILE A 17 -3.09 -21.06 17.07
N HIS A 18 -2.79 -21.51 15.86
CA HIS A 18 -2.12 -20.69 14.84
C HIS A 18 -2.95 -19.46 14.42
N TYR A 19 -4.26 -19.60 14.23
CA TYR A 19 -5.13 -18.47 13.89
C TYR A 19 -5.21 -17.44 15.04
N SER A 20 -5.11 -17.87 16.30
CA SER A 20 -5.19 -16.96 17.45
C SER A 20 -3.96 -16.05 17.64
N SER A 21 -2.82 -16.34 16.97
CA SER A 21 -1.62 -15.49 17.06
C SER A 21 -1.60 -14.34 16.06
N ILE A 22 -2.62 -14.25 15.18
CA ILE A 22 -2.78 -13.14 14.23
C ILE A 22 -3.47 -11.99 14.96
N GLN A 23 -2.72 -11.15 15.66
CA GLN A 23 -3.23 -9.89 16.20
C GLN A 23 -3.41 -8.86 15.07
N PRO A 24 -4.61 -8.28 14.87
CA PRO A 24 -4.76 -7.08 14.05
C PRO A 24 -4.17 -5.89 14.83
N ALA A 25 -2.98 -5.43 14.43
CA ALA A 25 -2.41 -4.21 14.96
C ALA A 25 -3.24 -3.00 14.50
N ASN A 26 -4.10 -2.48 15.38
CA ASN A 26 -4.73 -1.17 15.23
C ASN A 26 -4.95 -0.53 16.60
N GLU A 27 -3.89 0.01 17.19
CA GLU A 27 -4.00 1.09 18.18
C GLU A 27 -3.04 2.21 17.80
N VAL A 28 -3.56 3.20 17.07
CA VAL A 28 -2.89 4.49 16.89
C VAL A 28 -3.31 5.36 18.07
N ALA A 29 -2.57 5.28 19.18
CA ALA A 29 -2.63 6.30 20.22
C ALA A 29 -1.88 7.54 19.72
N VAL A 30 -2.62 8.50 19.15
CA VAL A 30 -2.09 9.83 18.82
C VAL A 30 -1.88 10.59 20.13
N SER A 31 -0.63 10.64 20.60
CA SER A 31 -0.21 11.50 21.72
C SER A 31 0.42 12.78 21.16
N ASN A 32 -0.20 13.90 21.50
CA ASN A 32 0.13 15.23 21.02
C ASN A 32 1.18 15.86 21.96
N ASN A 33 2.48 15.89 21.62
CA ASN A 33 3.35 17.02 21.95
C ASN A 33 4.72 17.00 21.24
N THR A 34 5.14 18.19 20.81
CA THR A 34 6.28 18.57 19.97
C THR A 34 7.66 18.31 20.59
N GLN A 35 8.66 17.94 19.79
CA GLN A 35 10.02 18.52 19.80
C GLN A 35 10.85 18.09 18.59
N ILE A 36 11.18 19.07 17.75
CA ILE A 36 12.15 18.96 16.65
C ILE A 36 13.55 18.96 17.28
N SER A 37 14.28 17.87 17.11
CA SER A 37 15.74 17.83 17.24
C SER A 37 16.29 17.02 16.06
N ILE A 38 16.96 17.73 15.16
CA ILE A 38 17.75 17.14 14.07
C ILE A 38 18.97 16.50 14.73
N GLU A 39 18.99 15.16 14.75
CA GLU A 39 20.19 14.37 15.01
C GLU A 39 20.19 13.20 14.04
N VAL A 40 21.30 13.10 13.30
CA VAL A 40 21.53 12.18 12.18
C VAL A 40 21.57 10.75 12.72
N VAL A 41 20.52 9.97 12.46
CA VAL A 41 20.51 8.52 12.73
C VAL A 41 20.23 7.79 11.43
N ALA A 42 21.12 6.85 11.12
CA ALA A 42 21.18 6.00 9.94
C ALA A 42 19.80 5.57 9.43
N ASP A 43 19.48 6.14 8.27
CA ASP A 43 18.26 5.97 7.48
C ASP A 43 18.37 4.74 6.59
N SER A 44 17.53 3.74 6.86
CA SER A 44 16.91 2.91 5.82
C SER A 44 15.69 2.21 6.38
N HIS A 45 14.76 2.98 6.94
CA HIS A 45 13.38 2.55 7.01
C HIS A 45 12.64 3.45 6.07
N LEU A 46 12.40 2.93 4.85
CA LEU A 46 11.62 3.49 3.77
C LEU A 46 10.44 4.28 4.32
N GLN A 47 10.67 5.55 4.68
CA GLN A 47 9.60 6.47 4.99
C GLN A 47 8.96 6.65 3.64
N LYS A 48 7.91 5.85 3.39
CA LYS A 48 6.95 6.08 2.33
C LYS A 48 6.32 7.41 2.68
N GLN A 49 7.03 8.47 2.31
CA GLN A 49 6.63 9.84 2.45
C GLN A 49 5.21 9.85 1.91
N THR A 50 4.24 10.18 2.75
CA THR A 50 2.83 10.14 2.34
C THR A 50 2.64 11.29 1.37
N ILE A 51 2.97 11.06 0.10
CA ILE A 51 2.76 12.04 -0.96
C ILE A 51 1.26 12.09 -1.18
N ARG A 52 0.67 13.23 -0.83
CA ARG A 52 -0.75 13.50 -1.10
C ARG A 52 -0.86 14.10 -2.49
N PHE A 53 -1.46 13.35 -3.40
CA PHE A 53 -1.80 13.84 -4.73
C PHE A 53 -3.13 14.59 -4.69
N LYS A 54 -3.28 15.59 -5.56
CA LYS A 54 -4.52 16.35 -5.72
C LYS A 54 -4.74 16.64 -7.19
N CYS A 55 -5.99 16.69 -7.60
CA CYS A 55 -6.33 17.10 -8.96
C CYS A 55 -6.04 18.59 -9.12
N ASP A 56 -5.14 18.91 -10.06
CA ASP A 56 -4.68 20.27 -10.35
C ASP A 56 -4.83 20.63 -11.84
N GLY A 57 -5.58 19.82 -12.59
CA GLY A 57 -5.87 20.04 -14.02
C GLY A 57 -4.85 19.43 -14.98
N ARG A 58 -3.84 18.71 -14.48
CA ARG A 58 -2.96 17.90 -15.32
C ARG A 58 -3.70 16.72 -15.95
N GLN A 59 -3.39 16.46 -17.21
CA GLN A 59 -4.09 15.47 -18.04
C GLN A 59 -3.13 14.53 -18.79
N HIS A 60 -1.83 14.85 -18.88
CA HIS A 60 -0.88 14.10 -19.69
C HIS A 60 0.27 13.50 -18.87
N CYS A 61 0.84 12.41 -19.37
CA CYS A 61 1.91 11.67 -18.71
C CYS A 61 3.18 12.48 -18.44
N SER A 62 3.56 13.35 -19.37
CA SER A 62 4.75 14.21 -19.22
C SER A 62 4.69 15.15 -18.00
N GLN A 63 3.49 15.31 -17.42
CA GLN A 63 3.27 16.14 -16.25
C GLN A 63 3.36 15.35 -14.94
N MET A 64 3.40 14.02 -14.99
CA MET A 64 3.50 13.11 -13.84
C MET A 64 4.94 12.77 -13.53
N ARG A 65 5.27 12.71 -12.24
CA ARG A 65 6.61 12.41 -11.74
C ARG A 65 6.77 10.94 -11.37
N THR A 66 5.69 10.30 -10.94
CA THR A 66 5.70 8.89 -10.55
C THR A 66 4.50 8.15 -11.11
N PHE A 67 4.62 6.82 -11.18
CA PHE A 67 3.51 5.97 -11.59
C PHE A 67 2.35 6.06 -10.60
N GLU A 68 2.62 6.11 -9.29
CA GLU A 68 1.58 6.24 -8.26
C GLU A 68 0.80 7.55 -8.38
N GLU A 69 1.45 8.62 -8.80
CA GLU A 69 0.78 9.89 -9.11
C GLU A 69 -0.13 9.74 -10.34
N ALA A 70 0.37 9.13 -11.42
CA ALA A 70 -0.42 8.90 -12.62
C ALA A 70 -1.63 7.97 -12.36
N ASP A 71 -1.44 6.91 -11.58
CA ASP A 71 -2.49 5.99 -11.13
C ASP A 71 -3.55 6.71 -10.29
N PHE A 72 -3.12 7.59 -9.39
CA PHE A 72 -4.04 8.44 -8.64
C PHE A 72 -4.85 9.33 -9.57
N PHE A 73 -4.21 10.01 -10.53
CA PHE A 73 -4.91 10.91 -11.44
C PHE A 73 -5.92 10.19 -12.32
N LEU A 74 -5.57 9.02 -12.87
CA LEU A 74 -6.47 8.21 -13.68
C LEU A 74 -7.74 7.84 -12.91
N LYS A 75 -7.61 7.50 -11.62
CA LYS A 75 -8.73 7.04 -10.78
C LYS A 75 -9.54 8.15 -10.13
N ASN A 76 -8.93 9.31 -9.87
CA ASN A 76 -9.52 10.33 -8.99
C ASN A 76 -9.76 11.68 -9.68
N CYS A 77 -9.17 11.93 -10.84
CA CYS A 77 -9.25 13.22 -11.52
C CYS A 77 -10.02 13.13 -12.85
N PRO A 78 -10.90 14.11 -13.16
CA PRO A 78 -11.62 14.15 -14.42
C PRO A 78 -10.70 14.48 -15.60
N ASP A 79 -11.17 14.17 -16.81
CA ASP A 79 -10.55 14.54 -18.09
C ASP A 79 -9.10 14.07 -18.30
N THR A 80 -8.65 13.04 -17.59
CA THR A 80 -7.29 12.50 -17.75
C THR A 80 -7.11 11.79 -19.09
N LYS A 81 -5.93 11.96 -19.70
CA LYS A 81 -5.54 11.40 -21.01
C LYS A 81 -4.22 10.63 -20.89
N MET A 82 -4.17 9.74 -19.90
CA MET A 82 -2.95 9.01 -19.50
C MET A 82 -2.99 7.53 -19.87
N ASP A 83 -4.19 6.98 -20.01
CA ASP A 83 -4.47 5.60 -20.38
C ASP A 83 -5.06 5.62 -21.81
N GLY A 84 -4.21 5.32 -22.79
CA GLY A 84 -4.53 5.51 -24.21
C GLY A 84 -5.29 4.34 -24.83
N ASP A 85 -4.99 3.13 -24.37
CA ASP A 85 -5.58 1.86 -24.80
C ASP A 85 -6.66 1.33 -23.84
N ARG A 86 -6.83 1.99 -22.68
CA ARG A 86 -7.90 1.77 -21.70
C ARG A 86 -7.78 0.44 -20.95
N ASP A 87 -6.55 0.04 -20.67
CA ASP A 87 -6.24 -1.16 -19.89
C ASP A 87 -6.22 -0.90 -18.37
N GLY A 88 -6.30 0.38 -17.96
CA GLY A 88 -6.24 0.83 -16.58
C GLY A 88 -4.81 1.11 -16.07
N ILE A 89 -3.79 1.05 -16.93
CA ILE A 89 -2.40 1.32 -16.61
C ILE A 89 -2.02 2.67 -17.24
N PRO A 90 -1.88 3.75 -16.44
CA PRO A 90 -1.51 5.04 -16.99
C PRO A 90 -0.02 5.11 -17.31
N CYS A 91 0.31 5.82 -18.39
CA CYS A 91 1.68 6.25 -18.68
C CYS A 91 2.72 5.13 -18.78
N GLU A 92 2.30 3.96 -19.25
CA GLU A 92 3.09 2.77 -19.53
C GLU A 92 4.48 3.06 -20.12
N ARG A 93 4.52 3.85 -21.20
CA ARG A 93 5.76 4.19 -21.91
C ARG A 93 6.73 5.04 -21.09
N GLN A 94 6.21 5.85 -20.17
CA GLN A 94 7.03 6.73 -19.32
C GLN A 94 7.60 5.99 -18.11
N PHE A 95 6.85 5.03 -17.57
CA PHE A 95 7.23 4.29 -16.36
C PHE A 95 7.60 2.82 -16.63
N ASN A 96 7.67 2.42 -17.90
CA ASN A 96 7.99 1.08 -18.39
C ASN A 96 7.15 -0.02 -17.72
N ARG A 97 5.83 0.18 -17.73
CA ARG A 97 4.80 -0.74 -17.21
C ARG A 97 3.88 -1.13 -18.38
N PHE A 98 3.50 -2.40 -18.47
CA PHE A 98 2.63 -2.99 -19.51
C PHE A 98 1.87 -4.16 -18.90
#